data_AF-A0A662HNZ2-F1
#
_entry.id   AF-A0A662HNZ2-F1
#
_cell.length_a   1.000
_cell.length_b   1.000
_cell.length_c   1.000
_cell.angle_alpha   90.00
_cell.angle_beta   90.00
_cell.angle_gamma   90.00
#
_symmetry.space_group_name_H-M   'P 1'
#
loop_
_entity.id
_entity.type
_entity.pdbx_description
1 polymer ?
#
loop_
_entity_poly.entity_id
_entity_poly.type
_entity_poly.pdbx_seq_one_letter_code
_entity_poly.pdbx_strand_id
1 'polypeptide(L)'
;MNNASLFKDIEKPIIGVVHLKPLPGTPLYKGDLGEILESALKDAEALYTGGVDGIIVENYGDKPFTIRVKNPLTLTAFTIVAYEVRRKF
;
A
#
# COMPACT_ATOMS: atom_id res chain seq x y z
N MET A 1 -0.30 -26.69 2.62
CA MET A 1 0.26 -25.36 2.93
C MET A 1 0.23 -25.20 4.44
N ASN A 2 1.35 -24.83 5.07
CA ASN A 2 1.36 -24.57 6.52
C ASN A 2 0.57 -23.28 6.78
N ASN A 3 -0.59 -23.39 7.43
CA ASN A 3 -1.40 -22.25 7.86
C ASN A 3 -0.82 -21.66 9.15
N ALA A 4 0.42 -21.18 9.10
CA ALA A 4 0.96 -20.41 10.21
C ALA A 4 0.21 -19.07 10.27
N SER A 5 -0.30 -18.71 11.44
CA SER A 5 -0.88 -17.38 11.65
C SER A 5 0.17 -16.30 11.34
N LEU A 6 -0.20 -15.28 10.56
CA LEU A 6 0.64 -14.11 10.30
C LEU A 6 0.94 -13.36 11.62
N PHE A 7 0.01 -13.40 12.57
CA PHE A 7 0.12 -12.80 13.90
C PHE A 7 0.02 -13.91 14.94
N LYS A 8 1.16 -14.42 15.41
CA LYS A 8 1.21 -15.62 16.26
C LYS A 8 0.75 -15.37 17.69
N ASP A 9 0.88 -14.14 18.18
CA ASP A 9 0.68 -13.79 19.60
C ASP A 9 -0.39 -12.70 19.80
N ILE A 10 -1.26 -12.48 18.81
CA ILE A 10 -2.25 -11.41 18.80
C ILE A 10 -3.63 -11.99 18.52
N GLU A 11 -4.52 -11.93 19.52
CA GLU A 11 -5.85 -12.51 19.43
C GLU A 11 -6.72 -11.80 18.38
N LYS A 12 -6.60 -10.47 18.27
CA LYS A 12 -7.38 -9.62 17.37
C LYS A 12 -6.49 -8.57 16.72
N PRO A 13 -5.75 -8.93 15.66
CA PRO A 13 -4.82 -8.02 15.01
C PRO A 13 -5.55 -6.86 14.31
N ILE A 14 -5.01 -5.67 14.46
CA ILE A 14 -5.42 -4.45 13.75
C ILE A 14 -4.51 -4.26 12.55
N ILE A 15 -5.08 -4.25 11.35
CA ILE A 15 -4.36 -3.99 10.11
C ILE A 15 -4.68 -2.57 9.65
N GLY A 16 -3.67 -1.71 9.61
CA GLY A 16 -3.75 -0.38 9.02
C GLY A 16 -3.69 -0.43 7.49
N VAL A 17 -4.49 0.39 6.82
CA VAL A 17 -4.52 0.44 5.35
C VAL A 17 -3.88 1.73 4.87
N VAL A 18 -2.84 1.60 4.05
CA VAL A 18 -2.25 2.72 3.29
C VAL A 18 -2.98 2.80 1.95
N HIS A 19 -3.83 3.82 1.81
CA HIS A 19 -4.57 4.08 0.57
C HIS A 19 -3.71 4.92 -0.38
N LEU A 20 -3.25 4.31 -1.47
CA LEU A 20 -2.44 5.01 -2.45
C LEU A 20 -3.25 6.05 -3.21
N LYS A 21 -2.60 7.18 -3.50
CA LYS A 21 -3.00 8.12 -4.55
C LYS A 21 -3.01 7.44 -5.94
N PRO A 22 -3.69 8.01 -6.95
CA PRO A 22 -3.75 7.41 -8.28
C PRO A 22 -2.35 7.13 -8.85
N LEU A 23 -2.09 5.90 -9.26
CA LEU A 23 -0.79 5.44 -9.73
C LEU A 23 -0.54 5.73 -11.21
N PRO A 24 0.73 5.81 -11.65
CA PRO A 24 1.08 5.85 -13.07
C PRO A 24 0.28 4.84 -13.90
N GLY A 25 -0.34 5.33 -14.98
CA GLY A 25 -1.15 4.50 -15.89
C GLY A 25 -2.62 4.37 -15.50
N THR A 26 -3.09 5.02 -14.43
CA THR A 26 -4.51 5.07 -14.06
C THR A 26 -5.16 6.43 -14.39
N PRO A 27 -6.50 6.50 -14.53
CA PRO A 27 -7.17 7.67 -15.11
C PRO A 27 -6.97 8.98 -14.36
N LEU A 28 -6.69 8.93 -13.06
CA LEU A 28 -6.55 10.10 -12.19
C LEU A 28 -5.10 10.43 -11.84
N TYR A 29 -4.12 9.79 -12.46
CA TYR A 29 -2.71 10.07 -12.21
C TYR A 29 -2.34 11.50 -12.62
N LYS A 30 -1.62 12.20 -11.73
CA LYS A 30 -1.25 13.62 -11.89
C LYS A 30 0.21 13.88 -12.27
N GLY A 31 1.01 12.84 -12.52
CA GLY A 31 2.37 13.00 -13.06
C GLY A 31 3.52 12.95 -12.03
N ASP A 32 3.24 12.73 -10.75
CA ASP A 32 4.28 12.68 -9.71
C ASP A 32 4.22 11.35 -8.93
N LEU A 33 5.21 10.48 -9.13
CA LEU A 33 5.36 9.24 -8.36
C LEU A 33 5.98 9.50 -6.97
N GLY A 34 6.81 10.54 -6.84
CA GLY A 34 7.42 10.94 -5.59
C GLY A 34 6.37 11.36 -4.57
N GLU A 35 5.40 12.18 -4.98
CA GLU A 35 4.27 12.61 -4.13
C GLU A 35 3.45 11.41 -3.61
N ILE A 36 3.27 10.37 -4.43
CA ILE A 36 2.56 9.15 -4.05
C ILE A 36 3.37 8.38 -3.00
N LEU A 37 4.68 8.23 -3.23
CA LEU A 37 5.58 7.54 -2.30
C LEU A 37 5.67 8.27 -0.96
N GLU A 38 5.87 9.59 -0.96
CA GLU A 38 5.92 10.41 0.24
C GLU A 38 4.62 10.31 1.05
N SER A 39 3.47 10.39 0.37
CA SER A 39 2.16 10.23 1.01
C SER A 39 2.01 8.84 1.63
N ALA A 40 2.38 7.78 0.91
CA ALA A 40 2.27 6.41 1.39
C ALA A 40 3.18 6.14 2.59
N LEU A 41 4.42 6.65 2.57
CA LEU A 41 5.37 6.52 3.68
C LEU A 41 4.92 7.30 4.91
N LYS A 42 4.30 8.47 4.73
CA LYS A 42 3.73 9.25 5.83
C LYS A 42 2.56 8.54 6.49
N ASP A 43 1.65 7.97 5.70
CA ASP A 43 0.51 7.21 6.22
C ASP A 43 1.00 5.93 6.93
N ALA A 44 1.97 5.22 6.35
CA ALA A 44 2.59 4.06 6.98
C ALA A 44 3.28 4.40 8.32
N GLU A 45 3.96 5.54 8.39
CA GLU A 45 4.58 6.04 9.63
C GLU A 45 3.54 6.33 10.71
N ALA A 46 2.42 6.96 10.35
CA ALA A 46 1.33 7.22 11.27
C ALA A 46 0.69 5.92 11.79
N LEU A 47 0.50 4.92 10.92
CA LEU A 47 -0.02 3.60 11.32
C LEU A 47 0.96 2.87 12.23
N TYR A 48 2.24 2.82 11.86
CA TYR A 48 3.30 2.17 12.62
C TYR A 48 3.44 2.80 14.02
N THR A 49 3.53 4.13 14.10
CA THR A 49 3.62 4.85 15.38
C THR A 49 2.32 4.78 16.19
N GLY A 50 1.17 4.61 15.51
CA GLY A 50 -0.13 4.35 16.12
C GLY A 50 -0.29 2.95 16.70
N GLY A 51 0.66 2.03 16.48
CA GLY A 51 0.67 0.70 17.08
C GLY A 51 -0.25 -0.31 16.40
N VAL A 52 -0.47 -0.21 15.08
CA VAL A 52 -1.13 -1.29 14.34
C VAL A 52 -0.25 -2.53 14.30
N ASP A 53 -0.87 -3.71 14.25
CA ASP A 53 -0.16 -4.99 14.24
C ASP A 53 0.39 -5.33 12.85
N GLY A 54 -0.19 -4.75 11.80
CA GLY A 54 0.28 -4.89 10.43
C GLY A 54 -0.20 -3.76 9.51
N ILE A 55 0.47 -3.63 8.38
CA ILE A 55 0.14 -2.65 7.34
C ILE A 55 -0.18 -3.40 6.04
N ILE A 56 -1.28 -3.01 5.39
CA ILE A 56 -1.61 -3.41 4.01
C ILE A 56 -1.61 -2.18 3.10
N VAL A 57 -1.08 -2.33 1.89
CA VAL A 57 -1.07 -1.29 0.87
C VAL A 57 -2.19 -1.56 -0.14
N GLU A 58 -3.02 -0.56 -0.42
CA GLU A 58 -4.16 -0.67 -1.31
C GLU A 58 -4.17 0.45 -2.36
N ASN A 59 -4.45 0.11 -3.61
CA ASN A 59 -4.51 1.07 -4.72
C ASN A 59 -5.87 1.81 -4.83
N TYR A 60 -6.42 2.26 -3.70
CA TYR A 60 -7.76 2.87 -3.63
C TYR A 60 -7.92 4.15 -4.47
N GLY A 61 -6.82 4.84 -4.78
CA GLY A 61 -6.81 6.03 -5.65
C GLY A 61 -6.98 5.74 -7.15
N ASP A 62 -6.85 4.49 -7.60
CA ASP A 62 -6.88 4.12 -9.04
C ASP A 62 -8.29 4.15 -9.66
N LYS A 63 -9.19 4.98 -9.16
CA LYS A 63 -10.57 5.09 -9.66
C LYS A 63 -10.59 5.62 -11.10
N PRO A 64 -11.47 5.08 -11.98
CA PRO A 64 -12.24 3.84 -11.85
C PRO A 64 -11.36 2.57 -11.87
N PHE A 65 -11.69 1.61 -11.01
CA PHE A 65 -10.91 0.39 -10.81
C PHE A 65 -11.15 -0.67 -11.91
N THR A 66 -10.09 -1.38 -12.27
CA THR A 66 -10.18 -2.58 -13.11
C THR A 66 -10.20 -3.83 -12.24
N ILE A 67 -10.99 -4.86 -12.61
CA ILE A 67 -10.97 -6.18 -11.92
C ILE A 67 -9.56 -6.78 -11.87
N ARG A 68 -8.78 -6.55 -12.92
CA ARG A 68 -7.38 -6.98 -13.00
C ARG A 68 -6.52 -5.88 -13.58
N VAL A 69 -5.61 -5.36 -12.76
CA VAL A 69 -4.59 -4.41 -13.22
C VAL A 69 -3.63 -5.14 -14.17
N LYS A 70 -3.53 -4.66 -15.41
CA LYS A 70 -2.60 -5.16 -16.44
C LYS A 70 -1.58 -4.12 -16.90
N ASN A 71 -1.76 -2.85 -16.50
CA ASN A 71 -0.87 -1.78 -16.91
C ASN A 71 0.49 -1.93 -16.19
N PRO A 72 1.60 -2.09 -16.93
CA PRO A 72 2.91 -2.29 -16.34
C PRO A 72 3.37 -1.08 -15.50
N LEU A 73 2.95 0.14 -15.84
CA LEU A 73 3.27 1.34 -15.06
C LEU A 73 2.63 1.26 -13.67
N THR A 74 1.36 0.88 -13.60
CA THR A 74 0.62 0.75 -12.35
C THR A 74 1.20 -0.36 -11.47
N LEU A 75 1.49 -1.52 -12.05
CA LEU A 75 2.10 -2.65 -11.34
C LEU A 75 3.49 -2.31 -10.81
N THR A 76 4.30 -1.61 -11.61
CA THR A 76 5.66 -1.20 -11.23
C THR A 76 5.61 -0.16 -10.10
N ALA A 77 4.77 0.86 -10.23
CA ALA A 77 4.61 1.89 -9.20
C ALA A 77 4.10 1.30 -7.89
N PHE A 78 3.10 0.42 -7.93
CA PHE A 78 2.61 -0.29 -6.75
C PHE A 78 3.72 -1.10 -6.07
N THR A 79 4.52 -1.82 -6.86
CA THR A 79 5.62 -2.65 -6.37
C THR A 79 6.68 -1.81 -5.66
N ILE A 80 7.05 -0.65 -6.23
CA ILE A 80 7.99 0.30 -5.61
C ILE A 80 7.44 0.77 -4.27
N VAL A 81 6.19 1.24 -4.23
CA VAL A 81 5.61 1.76 -2.98
C VAL A 81 5.52 0.65 -1.91
N ALA A 82 5.04 -0.55 -2.27
CA ALA A 82 4.96 -1.67 -1.33
C ALA A 82 6.34 -2.11 -0.82
N TYR A 83 7.36 -2.11 -1.69
CA TYR A 83 8.74 -2.42 -1.30
C TYR A 83 9.30 -1.38 -0.33
N GLU A 84 9.09 -0.10 -0.61
CA GLU A 84 9.58 0.99 0.24
C GLU A 84 8.89 1.03 1.61
N VAL A 85 7.57 0.80 1.66
CA VAL A 85 6.84 0.68 2.94
C VAL A 85 7.43 -0.45 3.78
N ARG A 86 7.60 -1.66 3.21
CA ARG A 86 8.22 -2.80 3.90
C ARG A 86 9.67 -2.55 4.30
N ARG A 87 10.42 -1.79 3.50
CA ARG A 87 11.83 -1.50 3.78
C ARG A 87 11.99 -0.59 4.99
N LYS A 88 11.02 0.30 5.23
CA LYS A 88 11.08 1.34 6.26
C LYS A 88 10.38 0.93 7.58
N PHE A 89 9.33 0.12 7.52
CA PHE A 89 8.50 -0.30 8.68
C PHE A 89 8.36 -1.83 8.72
#